data_AF-A0A1C5C329-F1
#
_entry.id   AF-A0A1C5C329-F1
#
_cell.length_a   1.000
_cell.length_b   1.000
_cell.length_c   1.000
_cell.angle_alpha   90.00
_cell.angle_beta   90.00
_cell.angle_gamma   90.00
#
_symmetry.space_group_name_H-M   'P 1'
#
loop_
_entity.id
_entity.type
_entity.pdbx_description
1 polymer ?
#
loop_
_entity_poly.entity_id
_entity_poly.type
_entity_poly.pdbx_seq_one_letter_code
_entity_poly.pdbx_strand_id
1 'polypeptide(L)'
;MARDERPYPVTELLAAVRSEIQAERRGDGKDAQKVSLSSGRFVSSSAGRFEYIFGCKRWHPSLDGTSVLVRASTSRGSWATAEAARMPDGSVRLITAEDLGRSVRNVQIRKDDSAGLVVVAERLESVGQPDSLVRTESAGWIVGRGNPVVTHEPDPGRWVANWQKLQLNSRQRLAVAHALASQALFLWGPPGTGKTDVVGHVVEGNHRQGLNVLFLAPTRVAVDQALERICDLLAGEDGFGDGLVQRAGDIELPSLRERYGEYVDTGRITARIAAQLDEALTEATESLKKARAALALHDEARSLDADLTSSRTARTEAVESQADAEQKVLRAEAAVAEDRLKIHKVGTPGGLFAKRKEAQLAALRKSLAEAEATAADERLRGAAARQRASEATARIDELSGRLAAARAKLAGVAARAGL
;
A
#
# COMPACT_ATOMS: atom_id res chain seq x y z
N MET A 1 -15.18 47.69 -5.50
CA MET A 1 -14.18 46.61 -5.40
C MET A 1 -13.62 46.64 -3.99
N ALA A 2 -14.16 45.81 -3.10
CA ALA A 2 -13.64 45.68 -1.74
C ALA A 2 -12.18 45.19 -1.86
N ARG A 3 -11.23 45.95 -1.31
CA ARG A 3 -9.87 45.44 -1.12
C ARG A 3 -10.01 44.23 -0.20
N ASP A 4 -9.48 43.10 -0.64
CA ASP A 4 -9.32 41.89 0.17
C ASP A 4 -8.44 42.27 1.38
N GLU A 5 -9.08 42.72 2.46
CA GLU A 5 -8.38 43.31 3.59
C GLU A 5 -7.83 42.18 4.46
N ARG A 6 -6.56 41.86 4.24
CA ARG A 6 -5.86 40.80 4.97
C ARG A 6 -5.92 41.09 6.48
N PRO A 7 -6.10 40.07 7.34
CA PRO A 7 -6.12 40.27 8.78
C PRO A 7 -4.83 40.93 9.27
N TYR A 8 -4.92 41.99 10.06
CA TYR A 8 -3.74 42.56 10.71
C TYR A 8 -3.09 41.54 11.66
N PRO A 9 -1.74 41.45 11.72
CA PRO A 9 -0.75 42.29 11.03
C PRO A 9 -0.11 41.62 9.78
N VAL A 10 -0.87 40.85 9.01
CA VAL A 10 -0.33 40.05 7.88
C VAL A 10 0.37 40.94 6.85
N THR A 11 -0.19 42.12 6.55
CA THR A 11 0.39 43.06 5.58
C THR A 11 1.77 43.55 6.02
N GLU A 12 1.91 43.93 7.28
CA GLU A 12 3.13 44.42 7.89
C GLU A 12 4.19 43.31 7.99
N LEU A 13 3.79 42.12 8.43
CA LEU A 13 4.67 40.96 8.51
C LEU A 13 5.17 40.54 7.12
N LEU A 14 4.30 40.53 6.11
CA LEU A 14 4.71 40.19 4.76
C LEU A 14 5.69 41.20 4.17
N ALA A 15 5.48 42.50 4.43
CA ALA A 15 6.41 43.54 4.01
C ALA A 15 7.79 43.36 4.67
N ALA A 16 7.82 43.06 5.98
CA ALA A 16 9.06 42.80 6.70
C ALA A 16 9.79 41.55 6.18
N VAL A 17 9.09 40.43 6.00
CA VAL A 17 9.67 39.17 5.48
C VAL A 17 10.22 39.38 4.07
N ARG A 18 9.49 40.07 3.19
CA ARG A 18 9.96 40.37 1.83
C ARG A 18 11.19 41.29 1.84
N SER A 19 11.24 42.25 2.76
CA SER A 19 12.44 43.09 2.94
C SER A 19 13.65 42.25 3.35
N GLU A 20 13.48 41.30 4.26
CA GLU A 20 14.56 40.42 4.71
C GLU A 20 15.05 39.49 3.59
N ILE A 21 14.13 38.91 2.80
CA ILE A 21 14.49 38.11 1.61
C ILE A 21 15.31 38.95 0.62
N GLN A 22 14.90 40.19 0.37
CA GLN A 22 15.62 41.08 -0.54
C GLN A 22 16.99 41.48 0.02
N ALA A 23 17.09 41.74 1.33
CA ALA A 23 18.35 42.07 1.99
C ALA A 23 19.33 40.90 1.88
N GLU A 24 18.88 39.67 2.12
CA GLU A 24 19.70 38.46 2.01
C GLU A 24 20.18 38.26 0.57
N ARG A 25 19.29 38.40 -0.42
CA ARG A 25 19.66 38.23 -1.85
C ARG A 25 20.51 39.35 -2.42
N ARG A 26 20.51 40.56 -1.83
CA ARG A 26 21.43 41.64 -2.21
C ARG A 26 22.75 41.57 -1.46
N GLY A 27 22.72 41.06 -0.24
CA GLY A 27 23.89 40.89 0.60
C GLY A 27 24.89 39.93 -0.03
N ASP A 28 26.18 40.24 0.12
CA ASP A 28 27.24 39.34 -0.33
C ASP A 28 27.40 38.12 0.60
N GLY A 29 26.62 38.00 1.68
CA GLY A 29 26.74 36.93 2.66
C GLY A 29 28.12 36.92 3.30
N LYS A 30 28.39 37.88 4.20
CA LYS A 30 29.72 38.19 4.78
C LYS A 30 30.51 36.92 5.16
N ASP A 31 29.94 36.13 6.05
CA ASP A 31 30.55 34.90 6.58
C ASP A 31 30.01 33.64 5.90
N ALA A 32 29.18 33.79 4.86
CA ALA A 32 28.58 32.65 4.18
C ALA A 32 29.63 31.89 3.38
N GLN A 33 29.62 30.57 3.50
CA GLN A 33 30.49 29.69 2.72
C GLN A 33 30.13 29.79 1.24
N LYS A 34 31.07 30.33 0.43
CA LYS A 34 30.93 30.45 -1.03
C LYS A 34 31.70 29.35 -1.74
N VAL A 35 31.11 28.80 -2.79
CA VAL A 35 31.76 27.85 -3.70
C VAL A 35 31.88 28.52 -5.07
N SER A 36 33.09 28.49 -5.64
CA SER A 36 33.35 29.03 -6.98
C SER A 36 33.23 27.92 -8.02
N LEU A 37 32.43 28.19 -9.04
CA LEU A 37 32.22 27.32 -10.19
C LEU A 37 32.83 27.96 -11.43
N SER A 38 33.41 27.15 -12.31
CA SER A 38 34.18 27.59 -13.47
C SER A 38 33.84 26.81 -14.74
N SER A 39 34.32 27.27 -15.89
CA SER A 39 34.10 26.61 -17.18
C SER A 39 32.61 26.39 -17.50
N GLY A 40 31.79 27.38 -17.18
CA GLY A 40 30.35 27.34 -17.39
C GLY A 40 29.94 27.11 -18.85
N ARG A 41 28.97 26.22 -19.03
CA ARG A 41 28.34 25.92 -20.32
C ARG A 41 26.83 25.94 -20.16
N PHE A 42 26.16 26.77 -20.97
CA PHE A 42 24.71 26.73 -21.11
C PHE A 42 24.28 25.42 -21.78
N VAL A 43 23.24 24.78 -21.23
CA VAL A 43 22.70 23.51 -21.72
C VAL A 43 21.35 23.73 -22.38
N SER A 44 20.39 24.26 -21.62
CA SER A 44 19.00 24.37 -22.06
C SER A 44 18.26 25.48 -21.31
N SER A 45 17.10 25.88 -21.83
CA SER A 45 16.15 26.73 -21.12
C SER A 45 14.73 26.23 -21.38
N SER A 46 13.94 26.02 -20.34
CA SER A 46 12.55 25.58 -20.44
C SER A 46 11.71 26.17 -19.30
N ALA A 47 10.50 26.62 -19.61
CA ALA A 47 9.53 27.15 -18.64
C ALA A 47 10.12 28.21 -17.68
N GLY A 48 10.95 29.12 -18.19
CA GLY A 48 11.58 30.18 -17.38
C GLY A 48 12.70 29.71 -16.46
N ARG A 49 13.17 28.46 -16.59
CA ARG A 49 14.37 27.95 -15.92
C ARG A 49 15.51 27.76 -16.91
N PHE A 50 16.73 28.08 -16.48
CA PHE A 50 17.93 28.02 -17.31
C PHE A 50 18.92 27.03 -16.72
N GLU A 51 19.45 26.16 -17.55
CA GLU A 51 20.31 25.06 -17.13
C GLU A 51 21.75 25.28 -17.60
N TYR A 52 22.68 25.08 -16.67
CA TYR A 52 24.11 25.23 -16.88
C TYR A 52 24.87 24.06 -16.27
N ILE A 53 26.04 23.75 -16.84
CA ILE A 53 27.02 22.84 -16.25
C ILE A 53 28.31 23.62 -16.00
N PHE A 54 28.88 23.43 -14.81
CA PHE A 54 30.16 24.02 -14.42
C PHE A 54 31.12 22.98 -13.86
N GLY A 55 32.42 23.22 -14.01
CA GLY A 55 33.45 22.51 -13.27
C GLY A 55 33.60 23.07 -11.85
N CYS A 56 33.73 22.19 -10.86
CA CYS A 56 33.94 22.55 -9.46
C CYS A 56 35.21 21.88 -8.91
N LYS A 57 36.17 22.68 -8.44
CA LYS A 57 37.42 22.16 -7.84
C LYS A 57 37.24 21.70 -6.39
N ARG A 58 36.45 22.43 -5.61
CA ARG A 58 36.22 22.16 -4.18
C ARG A 58 34.75 22.38 -3.87
N TRP A 59 34.03 21.27 -3.75
CA TRP A 59 32.63 21.27 -3.35
C TRP A 59 32.52 21.39 -1.83
N HIS A 60 31.42 22.00 -1.36
CA HIS A 60 31.12 22.08 0.06
C HIS A 60 29.83 21.29 0.36
N PRO A 61 29.88 20.26 1.23
CA PRO A 61 28.74 19.37 1.47
C PRO A 61 27.46 20.08 1.97
N SER A 62 27.58 21.25 2.60
CA SER A 62 26.40 22.00 3.07
C SER A 62 25.47 22.49 1.95
N LEU A 63 25.88 22.37 0.69
CA LEU A 63 25.07 22.75 -0.47
C LEU A 63 24.27 21.58 -1.04
N ASP A 64 24.55 20.35 -0.59
CA ASP A 64 23.88 19.15 -1.09
C ASP A 64 22.39 19.16 -0.72
N GLY A 65 21.53 19.06 -1.73
CA GLY A 65 20.08 18.99 -1.55
C GLY A 65 19.43 20.28 -1.04
N THR A 66 20.12 21.42 -1.12
CA THR A 66 19.62 22.73 -0.65
C THR A 66 19.40 23.72 -1.78
N SER A 67 18.48 24.68 -1.58
CA SER A 67 18.39 25.86 -2.44
C SER A 67 19.65 26.71 -2.30
N VAL A 68 20.16 27.21 -3.43
CA VAL A 68 21.36 28.04 -3.48
C VAL A 68 21.08 29.38 -4.14
N LEU A 69 21.90 30.36 -3.77
CA LEU A 69 22.00 31.64 -4.45
C LEU A 69 23.20 31.60 -5.38
N VAL A 70 23.02 32.05 -6.63
CA VAL A 70 24.07 32.17 -7.63
C VAL A 70 24.27 33.61 -8.07
N ARG A 71 25.52 33.97 -8.33
CA ARG A 71 25.88 35.21 -9.00
C ARG A 71 27.10 35.01 -9.88
N ALA A 72 27.16 35.70 -11.03
CA ALA A 72 28.40 35.77 -11.81
C ALA A 72 29.54 36.32 -10.95
N SER A 73 30.73 35.72 -11.01
CA SER A 73 31.85 36.07 -10.11
C SER A 73 32.31 37.53 -10.25
N THR A 74 32.05 38.16 -11.40
CA THR A 74 32.40 39.55 -11.68
C THR A 74 31.29 40.54 -11.35
N SER A 75 30.08 40.06 -11.02
CA SER A 75 28.93 40.92 -10.73
C SER A 75 28.91 41.35 -9.26
N ARG A 76 28.47 42.59 -9.02
CA ARG A 76 28.10 43.12 -7.70
C ARG A 76 26.58 43.25 -7.52
N GLY A 77 25.81 42.74 -8.48
CA GLY A 77 24.35 42.76 -8.44
C GLY A 77 23.78 41.74 -7.45
N SER A 78 22.45 41.66 -7.43
CA SER A 78 21.70 40.68 -6.64
C SER A 78 22.10 39.25 -7.00
N TRP A 79 21.99 38.36 -6.03
CA TRP A 79 22.07 36.93 -6.23
C TRP A 79 20.71 36.41 -6.73
N ALA A 80 20.75 35.53 -7.74
CA ALA A 80 19.59 34.83 -8.27
C ALA A 80 19.40 33.49 -7.55
N THR A 81 18.17 33.01 -7.45
CA THR A 81 17.88 31.68 -6.91
C THR A 81 18.25 30.58 -7.91
N ALA A 82 18.75 29.48 -7.38
CA ALA A 82 19.14 28.33 -8.17
C ALA A 82 19.11 27.02 -7.35
N GLU A 83 19.06 25.91 -8.08
CA GLU A 83 19.28 24.56 -7.56
C GLU A 83 20.62 24.04 -8.08
N ALA A 84 21.45 23.48 -7.20
CA ALA A 84 22.73 22.89 -7.56
C ALA A 84 22.74 21.40 -7.27
N ALA A 85 23.19 20.62 -8.26
CA ALA A 85 23.37 19.17 -8.12
C ALA A 85 24.74 18.76 -8.61
N ARG A 86 25.49 18.03 -7.78
CA ARG A 86 26.79 17.49 -8.14
C ARG A 86 26.62 16.21 -8.97
N MET A 87 27.28 16.17 -10.12
CA MET A 87 27.26 15.04 -11.05
C MET A 87 28.36 14.01 -10.71
N PRO A 88 28.22 12.75 -11.15
CA PRO A 88 29.22 11.70 -10.89
C PRO A 88 30.63 12.01 -11.42
N ASP A 89 30.72 12.79 -12.50
CA ASP A 89 31.99 13.25 -13.10
C ASP A 89 32.65 14.42 -12.33
N GLY A 90 32.03 14.87 -11.23
CA GLY A 90 32.49 15.98 -10.41
C GLY A 90 32.08 17.37 -10.91
N SER A 91 31.40 17.46 -12.06
CA SER A 91 30.78 18.70 -12.52
C SER A 91 29.54 19.05 -11.67
N VAL A 92 29.07 20.28 -11.78
CA VAL A 92 27.90 20.79 -11.06
C VAL A 92 26.89 21.26 -12.08
N ARG A 93 25.71 20.63 -12.06
CA ARG A 93 24.52 21.08 -12.76
C ARG A 93 23.87 22.19 -11.94
N LEU A 94 23.61 23.32 -12.58
CA LEU A 94 22.97 24.47 -11.96
C LEU A 94 21.72 24.85 -12.74
N ILE A 95 20.57 24.90 -12.07
CA ILE A 95 19.30 25.33 -12.64
C ILE A 95 18.90 26.65 -12.00
N THR A 96 18.76 27.71 -12.79
CA THR A 96 18.54 29.08 -12.29
C THR A 96 17.16 29.60 -12.71
N ALA A 97 16.57 30.45 -11.88
CA ALA A 97 15.32 31.16 -12.22
C ALA A 97 15.56 32.37 -13.14
N GLU A 98 16.79 32.88 -13.18
CA GLU A 98 17.19 34.02 -14.01
C GLU A 98 18.28 33.61 -15.02
N ASP A 99 18.29 34.25 -16.19
CA ASP A 99 19.29 34.00 -17.23
C ASP A 99 20.65 34.57 -16.80
N LEU A 100 21.65 33.70 -16.59
CA LEU A 100 23.03 34.09 -16.31
C LEU A 100 23.82 34.46 -17.57
N GLY A 101 23.25 34.21 -18.75
CA GLY A 101 23.85 34.46 -20.05
C GLY A 101 24.60 33.25 -20.62
N ARG A 102 24.51 33.10 -21.94
CA ARG A 102 25.08 31.95 -22.68
C ARG A 102 26.61 31.82 -22.59
N SER A 103 27.31 32.91 -22.24
CA SER A 103 28.76 32.99 -22.15
C SER A 103 29.28 33.03 -20.71
N VAL A 104 28.44 32.77 -19.71
CA VAL A 104 28.85 32.79 -18.30
C VAL A 104 29.90 31.71 -18.05
N ARG A 105 31.12 32.12 -17.68
CA ARG A 105 32.22 31.19 -17.42
C ARG A 105 32.41 30.88 -15.96
N ASN A 106 32.26 31.88 -15.09
CA ASN A 106 32.55 31.77 -13.67
C ASN A 106 31.39 32.34 -12.85
N VAL A 107 30.92 31.53 -11.89
CA VAL A 107 29.88 31.93 -10.94
C VAL A 107 30.31 31.58 -9.52
N GLN A 108 29.73 32.28 -8.56
CA GLN A 108 29.78 31.90 -7.16
C GLN A 108 28.41 31.40 -6.77
N ILE A 109 28.39 30.35 -5.95
CA ILE A 109 27.17 29.87 -5.30
C ILE A 109 27.35 29.89 -3.78
N ARG A 110 26.25 30.08 -3.06
CA ARG A 110 26.18 29.96 -1.60
C ARG A 110 24.80 29.44 -1.20
N LYS A 111 24.65 28.94 0.02
CA LYS A 111 23.34 28.52 0.52
C LYS A 111 22.34 29.68 0.50
N ASP A 112 21.09 29.40 0.11
CA ASP A 112 20.00 30.36 0.20
C ASP A 112 19.35 30.31 1.60
N ASP A 113 19.83 31.14 2.51
CA ASP A 113 19.25 31.26 3.85
C ASP A 113 17.88 31.99 3.85
N SER A 114 17.47 32.57 2.70
CA SER A 114 16.14 33.18 2.54
C SER A 114 15.04 32.18 2.24
N ALA A 115 15.37 30.92 1.91
CA ALA A 115 14.39 29.91 1.49
C ALA A 115 13.26 29.68 2.52
N GLY A 116 13.59 29.64 3.82
CA GLY A 116 12.59 29.53 4.87
C GLY A 116 11.67 30.75 4.97
N LEU A 117 12.20 31.95 4.73
CA LEU A 117 11.44 33.19 4.72
C LEU A 117 10.49 33.27 3.51
N VAL A 118 10.88 32.71 2.36
CA VAL A 118 10.00 32.59 1.19
C VAL A 118 8.76 31.77 1.54
N VAL A 119 8.93 30.62 2.19
CA VAL A 119 7.80 29.78 2.66
C VAL A 119 6.92 30.53 3.66
N VAL A 120 7.52 31.32 4.55
CA VAL A 120 6.74 32.18 5.48
C VAL A 120 5.94 33.24 4.72
N ALA A 121 6.53 33.88 3.70
CA ALA A 121 5.84 34.86 2.87
C ALA A 121 4.64 34.24 2.13
N GLU A 122 4.82 33.06 1.53
CA GLU A 122 3.74 32.31 0.87
C GLU A 122 2.60 31.98 1.85
N ARG A 123 2.92 31.51 3.06
CA ARG A 123 1.92 31.23 4.11
C ARG A 123 1.19 32.48 4.60
N LEU A 124 1.89 33.62 4.67
CA LEU A 124 1.28 34.91 5.02
C LEU A 124 0.37 35.41 3.88
N GLU A 125 0.74 35.17 2.63
CA GLU A 125 -0.07 35.52 1.46
C GLU A 125 -1.36 34.72 1.37
N SER A 126 -1.36 33.46 1.81
CA SER A 126 -2.56 32.62 1.85
C SER A 126 -3.52 33.00 2.98
N VAL A 127 -3.14 33.83 3.97
CA VAL A 127 -4.00 34.11 5.13
C VAL A 127 -5.32 34.74 4.68
N GLY A 128 -6.42 34.14 5.13
CA GLY A 128 -7.78 34.55 4.77
C GLY A 128 -8.35 33.84 3.54
N GLN A 129 -7.52 33.06 2.83
CA GLN A 129 -7.97 32.17 1.76
C GLN A 129 -8.46 30.82 2.32
N PRO A 130 -9.33 30.09 1.60
CA PRO A 130 -9.89 28.80 2.06
C PRO A 130 -8.85 27.71 2.38
N ASP A 131 -7.69 27.77 1.72
CA ASP A 131 -6.56 26.86 1.82
C ASP A 131 -5.48 27.32 2.83
N SER A 132 -5.73 28.41 3.57
CA SER A 132 -4.82 28.90 4.61
C SER A 132 -4.63 27.90 5.75
N LEU A 133 -3.38 27.48 5.99
CA LEU A 133 -3.00 26.71 7.18
C LEU A 133 -2.87 27.57 8.45
N VAL A 134 -2.90 28.90 8.31
CA VAL A 134 -2.75 29.82 9.45
C VAL A 134 -4.08 29.96 10.18
N ARG A 135 -4.09 29.57 11.45
CA ARG A 135 -5.22 29.79 12.36
C ARG A 135 -5.22 31.23 12.87
N THR A 136 -6.02 32.09 12.24
CA THR A 136 -6.11 33.53 12.54
C THR A 136 -6.60 33.81 13.96
N GLU A 137 -7.47 32.97 14.52
CA GLU A 137 -7.93 33.06 15.90
C GLU A 137 -6.76 33.00 16.89
N SER A 138 -5.98 31.92 16.88
CA SER A 138 -4.85 31.74 17.80
C SER A 138 -3.69 32.69 17.53
N ALA A 139 -3.44 33.04 16.26
CA ALA A 139 -2.44 34.04 15.89
C ALA A 139 -2.83 35.43 16.41
N GLY A 140 -4.13 35.74 16.43
CA GLY A 140 -4.67 36.98 16.96
C GLY A 140 -4.30 37.22 18.43
N TRP A 141 -4.24 36.17 19.25
CA TRP A 141 -3.92 36.29 20.68
C TRP A 141 -2.56 36.96 20.92
N ILE A 142 -1.57 36.69 20.06
CA ILE A 142 -0.21 37.25 20.16
C ILE A 142 -0.20 38.77 19.96
N VAL A 143 -1.16 39.30 19.18
CA VAL A 143 -1.30 40.73 18.88
C VAL A 143 -2.45 41.38 19.65
N GLY A 144 -2.89 40.75 20.74
CA GLY A 144 -3.93 41.28 21.63
C GLY A 144 -5.35 41.19 21.05
N ARG A 145 -5.61 40.27 20.11
CA ARG A 145 -6.94 40.02 19.53
C ARG A 145 -7.51 38.71 20.03
N GLY A 146 -8.76 38.72 20.47
CA GLY A 146 -9.43 37.55 21.05
C GLY A 146 -9.00 37.27 22.49
N ASN A 147 -9.63 36.28 23.12
CA ASN A 147 -9.37 35.91 24.51
C ASN A 147 -9.18 34.39 24.58
N PRO A 148 -7.94 33.88 24.67
CA PRO A 148 -7.72 32.45 24.85
C PRO A 148 -8.31 31.99 26.18
N VAL A 149 -8.87 30.79 26.21
CA VAL A 149 -9.26 30.12 27.44
C VAL A 149 -8.01 29.83 28.24
N VAL A 150 -7.94 30.39 29.45
CA VAL A 150 -6.87 30.16 30.42
C VAL A 150 -7.49 29.57 31.67
N THR A 151 -7.16 28.32 31.96
CA THR A 151 -7.64 27.57 33.14
C THR A 151 -6.54 26.60 33.60
N HIS A 152 -6.81 25.76 34.58
CA HIS A 152 -5.86 24.74 35.03
C HIS A 152 -6.56 23.38 35.12
N GLU A 153 -5.82 22.32 34.82
CA GLU A 153 -6.25 20.94 35.07
C GLU A 153 -6.29 20.71 36.59
N PRO A 154 -7.48 20.40 37.17
CA PRO A 154 -7.60 20.17 38.60
C PRO A 154 -6.87 18.92 39.08
N ASP A 155 -6.70 17.91 38.23
CA ASP A 155 -5.96 16.68 38.58
C ASP A 155 -4.90 16.32 37.52
N PRO A 156 -3.73 17.01 37.51
CA PRO A 156 -2.67 16.73 36.55
C PRO A 156 -2.10 15.30 36.66
N GLY A 157 -2.31 14.62 37.80
CA GLY A 157 -1.84 13.25 38.01
C GLY A 157 -2.51 12.21 37.11
N ARG A 158 -3.63 12.56 36.46
CA ARG A 158 -4.26 11.73 35.42
C ARG A 158 -3.41 11.61 34.17
N TRP A 159 -2.61 12.63 33.87
CA TRP A 159 -1.87 12.76 32.61
C TRP A 159 -0.36 12.69 32.81
N VAL A 160 0.14 13.12 33.98
CA VAL A 160 1.57 13.18 34.31
C VAL A 160 1.92 12.10 35.32
N ALA A 161 2.84 11.20 34.96
CA ALA A 161 3.16 10.04 35.78
C ALA A 161 3.85 10.46 37.07
N ASN A 162 3.56 9.75 38.17
CA ASN A 162 4.16 9.99 39.48
C ASN A 162 4.02 11.45 39.97
N TRP A 163 2.98 12.17 39.55
CA TRP A 163 2.79 13.61 39.80
C TRP A 163 3.09 14.05 41.25
N GLN A 164 2.61 13.32 42.25
CA GLN A 164 2.80 13.65 43.66
C GLN A 164 4.28 13.49 44.11
N LYS A 165 5.05 12.61 43.47
CA LYS A 165 6.46 12.34 43.80
C LYS A 165 7.45 13.23 43.05
N LEU A 166 7.00 13.94 42.00
CA LEU A 166 7.86 14.84 41.23
C LEU A 166 8.46 15.95 42.10
N GLN A 167 9.75 16.23 41.88
CA GLN A 167 10.49 17.30 42.56
C GLN A 167 10.23 18.67 41.89
N LEU A 168 8.95 19.01 41.68
CA LEU A 168 8.52 20.31 41.16
C LEU A 168 8.03 21.20 42.30
N ASN A 169 8.48 22.46 42.32
CA ASN A 169 7.96 23.46 43.24
C ASN A 169 6.51 23.87 42.87
N SER A 170 5.83 24.61 43.75
CA SER A 170 4.42 24.99 43.55
C SER A 170 4.16 25.78 42.26
N ARG A 171 5.11 26.64 41.83
CA ARG A 171 4.97 27.43 40.60
C ARG A 171 5.16 26.57 39.34
N GLN A 172 6.10 25.63 39.37
CA GLN A 172 6.30 24.66 38.29
C GLN A 172 5.09 23.73 38.15
N ARG A 173 4.54 23.26 39.28
CA ARG A 173 3.31 22.45 39.29
C ARG A 173 2.13 23.21 38.71
N LEU A 174 1.95 24.47 39.12
CA LEU A 174 0.91 25.34 38.58
C LEU A 174 1.08 25.59 37.08
N ALA A 175 2.32 25.75 36.60
CA ALA A 175 2.61 25.91 35.18
C ALA A 175 2.21 24.67 34.36
N VAL A 176 2.54 23.46 34.82
CA VAL A 176 2.10 22.22 34.17
C VAL A 176 0.56 22.14 34.17
N ALA A 177 -0.08 22.37 35.31
CA ALA A 177 -1.55 22.33 35.41
C ALA A 177 -2.22 23.32 34.44
N HIS A 178 -1.70 24.54 34.30
CA HIS A 178 -2.20 25.50 33.31
C HIS A 178 -1.98 25.03 31.87
N ALA A 179 -0.81 24.50 31.55
CA ALA A 179 -0.48 24.07 30.19
C ALA A 179 -1.37 22.92 29.71
N LEU A 180 -1.88 22.08 30.62
CA LEU A 180 -2.73 20.94 30.29
C LEU A 180 -4.20 21.30 30.03
N ALA A 181 -4.61 22.55 30.30
CA ALA A 181 -6.00 22.97 30.15
C ALA A 181 -6.19 24.36 29.51
N SER A 182 -5.11 25.11 29.28
CA SER A 182 -5.16 26.43 28.64
C SER A 182 -4.81 26.38 27.16
N GLN A 183 -5.40 27.28 26.38
CA GLN A 183 -5.08 27.44 24.95
C GLN A 183 -3.75 28.19 24.71
N ALA A 184 -3.29 28.97 25.69
CA ALA A 184 -2.02 29.68 25.66
C ALA A 184 -1.41 29.76 27.05
N LEU A 185 -0.09 29.58 27.14
CA LEU A 185 0.68 29.74 28.36
C LEU A 185 2.02 30.38 28.04
N PHE A 186 2.40 31.41 28.79
CA PHE A 186 3.74 31.99 28.76
C PHE A 186 4.51 31.56 30.00
N LEU A 187 5.48 30.66 29.82
CA LEU A 187 6.33 30.17 30.91
C LEU A 187 7.61 31.00 30.99
N TRP A 188 7.77 31.78 32.06
CA TRP A 188 8.99 32.53 32.33
C TRP A 188 9.78 31.92 33.49
N GLY A 189 11.10 31.83 33.32
CA GLY A 189 12.00 31.41 34.40
C GLY A 189 13.45 31.75 34.09
N PRO A 190 14.23 32.26 35.07
CA PRO A 190 15.68 32.45 34.92
C PRO A 190 16.43 31.17 34.48
N PRO A 191 17.69 31.28 34.02
CA PRO A 191 18.54 30.11 33.80
C PRO A 191 18.60 29.22 35.06
N GLY A 192 18.58 27.89 34.88
CA GLY A 192 18.67 26.93 35.98
C GLY A 192 17.37 26.62 36.74
N THR A 193 16.23 27.26 36.44
CA THR A 193 14.96 27.02 37.18
C THR A 193 14.15 25.81 36.72
N GLY A 194 14.77 24.83 36.06
CA GLY A 194 14.08 23.59 35.62
C GLY A 194 12.98 23.79 34.58
N LYS A 195 13.08 24.82 33.71
CA LYS A 195 12.07 25.06 32.65
C LYS A 195 11.88 23.86 31.75
N THR A 196 12.96 23.20 31.36
CA THR A 196 12.93 22.03 30.48
C THR A 196 12.23 20.84 31.15
N ASP A 197 12.32 20.70 32.48
CA ASP A 197 11.57 19.67 33.22
C ASP A 197 10.06 19.95 33.19
N VAL A 198 9.66 21.21 33.38
CA VAL A 198 8.26 21.62 33.23
C VAL A 198 7.77 21.32 31.82
N VAL A 199 8.52 21.71 30.79
CA VAL A 199 8.17 21.43 29.38
C VAL A 199 8.03 19.94 29.14
N GLY A 200 8.94 19.10 29.66
CA GLY A 200 8.84 17.65 29.54
C GLY A 200 7.51 17.09 30.05
N HIS A 201 7.08 17.51 31.24
CA HIS A 201 5.79 17.09 31.81
C HIS A 201 4.58 17.68 31.07
N VAL A 202 4.71 18.87 30.47
CA VAL A 202 3.67 19.42 29.59
C VAL A 202 3.51 18.56 28.35
N VAL A 203 4.62 18.16 27.71
CA VAL A 203 4.58 17.25 26.54
C VAL A 203 3.99 15.91 26.93
N GLU A 204 4.45 15.32 28.03
CA GLU A 204 3.94 14.05 28.59
C GLU A 204 2.42 14.11 28.78
N GLY A 205 1.92 15.12 29.50
CA GLY A 205 0.51 15.21 29.80
C GLY A 205 -0.36 15.49 28.56
N ASN A 206 0.08 16.36 27.63
CA ASN A 206 -0.65 16.58 26.37
C ASN A 206 -0.69 15.31 25.51
N HIS A 207 0.42 14.57 25.45
CA HIS A 207 0.46 13.29 24.74
C HIS A 207 -0.55 12.30 25.33
N ARG A 208 -0.58 12.13 26.66
CA ARG A 208 -1.53 11.22 27.32
C ARG A 208 -3.00 11.67 27.24
N GLN A 209 -3.25 12.95 26.98
CA GLN A 209 -4.58 13.46 26.58
C GLN A 209 -4.97 13.09 25.14
N GLY A 210 -4.08 12.44 24.38
CA GLY A 210 -4.29 12.07 22.98
C GLY A 210 -3.96 13.19 22.00
N LEU A 211 -3.21 14.22 22.41
CA LEU A 211 -2.83 15.34 21.55
C LEU A 211 -1.46 15.10 20.88
N ASN A 212 -1.31 15.64 19.67
CA ASN A 212 -0.04 15.69 18.97
C ASN A 212 0.72 16.97 19.35
N VAL A 213 2.00 16.83 19.67
CA VAL A 213 2.83 17.94 20.15
C VAL A 213 3.94 18.25 19.14
N LEU A 214 3.94 19.48 18.61
CA LEU A 214 5.08 20.03 17.87
C LEU A 214 5.96 20.83 18.84
N PHE A 215 7.13 20.29 19.16
CA PHE A 215 8.12 20.99 19.98
C PHE A 215 9.14 21.74 19.11
N LEU A 216 9.32 23.03 19.38
CA LEU A 216 10.25 23.90 18.66
C LEU A 216 11.18 24.61 19.65
N ALA A 217 12.44 24.78 19.28
CA ALA A 217 13.40 25.59 20.01
C ALA A 217 14.32 26.39 19.06
N PRO A 218 14.95 27.49 19.53
CA PRO A 218 15.75 28.36 18.66
C PRO A 218 17.02 27.71 18.07
N THR A 219 17.55 26.67 18.72
CA THR A 219 18.76 25.97 18.28
C THR A 219 18.54 24.46 18.28
N ARG A 220 19.26 23.75 17.41
CA ARG A 220 19.21 22.28 17.32
C ARG A 220 19.58 21.62 18.65
N VAL A 221 20.66 22.07 19.29
CA VAL A 221 21.07 21.60 20.63
C VAL A 221 19.95 21.80 21.67
N ALA A 222 19.24 22.92 21.65
CA ALA A 222 18.12 23.13 22.59
C ALA A 222 16.95 22.19 22.33
N VAL A 223 16.69 21.85 21.05
CA VAL A 223 15.71 20.80 20.71
C VAL A 223 16.16 19.48 21.29
N ASP A 224 17.40 19.06 21.02
CA ASP A 224 17.90 17.76 21.41
C ASP A 224 17.96 17.57 22.94
N GLN A 225 18.37 18.61 23.67
CA GLN A 225 18.40 18.60 25.14
C GLN A 225 17.01 18.44 25.77
N ALA A 226 16.00 19.11 25.20
CA ALA A 226 14.62 18.96 25.67
C ALA A 226 14.05 17.60 25.27
N LEU A 227 14.37 17.15 24.05
CA LEU A 227 13.93 15.87 23.52
C LEU A 227 14.46 14.70 24.34
N GLU A 228 15.70 14.74 24.82
CA GLU A 228 16.25 13.70 25.69
C GLU A 228 15.40 13.50 26.95
N ARG A 229 14.95 14.60 27.58
CA ARG A 229 14.05 14.52 28.76
C ARG A 229 12.65 14.03 28.40
N ILE A 230 12.14 14.42 27.23
CA ILE A 230 10.84 13.94 26.74
C ILE A 230 10.92 12.43 26.48
N CYS A 231 12.02 11.94 25.89
CA CYS A 231 12.26 10.52 25.71
C CYS A 231 12.37 9.78 27.04
N ASP A 232 13.04 10.34 28.05
CA ASP A 232 13.10 9.74 29.40
C ASP A 232 11.69 9.51 29.98
N LEU A 233 10.74 10.41 29.71
CA LEU A 233 9.36 10.33 30.20
C LEU A 233 8.48 9.39 29.36
N LEU A 234 8.72 9.31 28.05
CA LEU A 234 7.86 8.60 27.10
C LEU A 234 8.40 7.25 26.62
N ALA A 235 9.62 6.86 26.99
CA ALA A 235 10.25 5.62 26.53
C ALA A 235 9.46 4.35 26.87
N GLY A 236 8.59 4.41 27.89
CA GLY A 236 7.70 3.32 28.30
C GLY A 236 6.33 3.33 27.63
N GLU A 237 6.02 4.32 26.79
CA GLU A 237 4.72 4.40 26.10
C GLU A 237 4.66 3.44 24.90
N ASP A 238 3.46 2.94 24.63
CA ASP A 238 3.19 2.13 23.46
C ASP A 238 3.47 2.95 22.18
N GLY A 239 4.16 2.33 21.23
CA GLY A 239 4.54 2.98 19.98
C GLY A 239 5.76 3.92 20.09
N PHE A 240 6.40 4.07 21.26
CA PHE A 240 7.71 4.75 21.33
C PHE A 240 8.73 4.10 20.38
N GLY A 241 8.72 2.77 20.37
CA GLY A 241 9.44 1.95 19.40
C GLY A 241 9.17 2.38 17.97
N ASP A 242 7.93 2.66 17.59
CA ASP A 242 7.49 2.87 16.21
C ASP A 242 7.51 4.34 15.77
N GLY A 243 8.17 5.20 16.54
CA GLY A 243 8.33 6.61 16.21
C GLY A 243 7.21 7.50 16.74
N LEU A 244 6.68 7.20 17.94
CA LEU A 244 5.82 8.13 18.68
C LEU A 244 6.47 9.51 18.83
N VAL A 245 7.78 9.53 19.05
CA VAL A 245 8.59 10.74 19.18
C VAL A 245 9.53 10.81 17.99
N GLN A 246 9.53 11.91 17.24
CA GLN A 246 10.35 12.06 16.03
C GLN A 246 11.11 13.38 16.03
N ARG A 247 12.39 13.31 15.70
CA ARG A 247 13.28 14.47 15.56
C ARG A 247 13.42 14.83 14.08
N ALA A 248 12.85 15.97 13.69
CA ALA A 248 12.99 16.50 12.33
C ALA A 248 14.36 17.16 12.11
N GLY A 249 15.19 16.56 11.25
CA GLY A 249 16.54 17.03 10.93
C GLY A 249 17.62 16.46 11.85
N ASP A 250 18.86 16.92 11.68
CA ASP A 250 20.02 16.31 12.31
C ASP A 250 20.01 16.41 13.85
N ILE A 251 20.42 15.32 14.50
CA ILE A 251 20.70 15.25 15.94
C ILE A 251 22.13 15.73 16.18
N GLU A 252 22.31 16.86 16.85
CA GLU A 252 23.63 17.42 17.22
C GLU A 252 24.13 16.90 18.56
N LEU A 253 23.23 16.57 19.49
CA LEU A 253 23.61 16.10 20.83
C LEU A 253 24.00 14.60 20.83
N PRO A 254 25.24 14.23 21.19
CA PRO A 254 25.67 12.83 21.18
C PRO A 254 24.88 11.92 22.13
N SER A 255 24.55 12.39 23.34
CA SER A 255 23.80 11.61 24.33
C SER A 255 22.43 11.17 23.81
N LEU A 256 21.69 12.09 23.18
CA LEU A 256 20.42 11.77 22.54
C LEU A 256 20.60 10.75 21.41
N ARG A 257 21.61 10.93 20.56
CA ARG A 257 21.89 10.03 19.44
C ARG A 257 22.19 8.60 19.92
N GLU A 258 23.02 8.47 20.95
CA GLU A 258 23.44 7.18 21.50
C GLU A 258 22.30 6.46 22.22
N ARG A 259 21.51 7.19 23.01
CA ARG A 259 20.45 6.58 23.84
C ARG A 259 19.15 6.35 23.07
N TYR A 260 18.78 7.27 22.19
CA TYR A 260 17.44 7.31 21.57
C TYR A 260 17.46 7.41 20.05
N GLY A 261 18.63 7.49 19.40
CA GLY A 261 18.74 7.70 17.95
C GLY A 261 17.94 6.71 17.11
N GLU A 262 17.92 5.42 17.48
CA GLU A 262 17.14 4.37 16.79
C GLU A 262 15.62 4.59 16.84
N TYR A 263 15.13 5.37 17.81
CA TYR A 263 13.71 5.55 18.10
C TYR A 263 13.18 6.92 17.73
N VAL A 264 14.05 7.93 17.59
CA VAL A 264 13.63 9.31 17.27
C VAL A 264 14.12 9.81 15.91
N ASP A 265 15.15 9.19 15.32
CA ASP A 265 15.62 9.55 13.98
C ASP A 265 14.64 9.03 12.92
N THR A 266 13.98 9.94 12.20
CA THR A 266 12.97 9.59 11.20
C THR A 266 13.50 8.64 10.13
N GLY A 267 14.76 8.78 9.71
CA GLY A 267 15.37 7.90 8.71
C GLY A 267 15.54 6.47 9.22
N ARG A 268 16.04 6.31 10.45
CA ARG A 268 16.23 5.00 11.09
C ARG A 268 14.90 4.30 11.39
N ILE A 269 13.93 5.05 11.92
CA ILE A 269 12.56 4.54 12.16
C ILE A 269 11.96 4.03 10.85
N THR A 270 12.00 4.85 9.79
CA THR A 270 11.46 4.49 8.47
C THR A 270 12.11 3.23 7.93
N ALA A 271 13.45 3.14 7.98
CA ALA A 271 14.17 1.97 7.48
C ALA A 271 13.81 0.69 8.23
N ARG A 272 13.70 0.76 9.57
CA ARG A 272 13.33 -0.40 10.39
C ARG A 272 11.89 -0.84 10.16
N ILE A 273 10.93 0.09 10.16
CA ILE A 273 9.51 -0.22 9.92
C ILE A 273 9.34 -0.79 8.51
N ALA A 274 10.00 -0.21 7.51
CA ALA A 274 9.97 -0.73 6.14
C ALA A 274 10.48 -2.18 6.08
N ALA A 275 11.61 -2.49 6.73
CA ALA A 275 12.13 -3.85 6.77
C ALA A 275 11.17 -4.85 7.42
N GLN A 276 10.51 -4.46 8.53
CA GLN A 276 9.50 -5.30 9.19
C GLN A 276 8.28 -5.53 8.30
N LEU A 277 7.83 -4.50 7.58
CA LEU A 277 6.71 -4.61 6.63
C LEU A 277 7.07 -5.50 5.44
N ASP A 278 8.28 -5.40 4.91
CA ASP A 278 8.76 -6.24 3.81
C ASP A 278 8.84 -7.73 4.22
N GLU A 279 9.30 -8.01 5.44
CA GLU A 279 9.33 -9.36 6.00
C GLU A 279 7.91 -9.92 6.18
N ALA A 280 7.02 -9.16 6.82
CA ALA A 280 5.63 -9.56 7.02
C ALA A 280 4.89 -9.78 5.69
N LEU A 281 5.15 -8.93 4.68
CA LEU A 281 4.59 -9.07 3.34
C LEU A 281 5.08 -10.35 2.66
N THR A 282 6.37 -10.68 2.83
CA THR A 282 6.97 -11.90 2.29
C THR A 282 6.33 -13.15 2.92
N GLU A 283 6.19 -13.18 4.24
CA GLU A 283 5.56 -14.28 4.97
C GLU A 283 4.09 -14.45 4.58
N ALA A 284 3.33 -13.35 4.52
CA ALA A 284 1.93 -13.36 4.14
C ALA A 284 1.74 -13.85 2.69
N THR A 285 2.63 -13.43 1.78
CA THR A 285 2.60 -13.84 0.37
C THR A 285 2.86 -15.35 0.21
N GLU A 286 3.86 -15.89 0.91
CA GLU A 286 4.15 -17.33 0.89
C GLU A 286 3.03 -18.14 1.55
N SER A 287 2.46 -17.65 2.64
CA SER A 287 1.30 -18.27 3.29
C SER A 287 0.08 -18.30 2.36
N LEU A 288 -0.19 -17.21 1.64
CA LEU A 288 -1.27 -17.13 0.66
C LEU A 288 -1.04 -18.07 -0.52
N LYS A 289 0.20 -18.17 -1.01
CA LYS A 289 0.58 -19.10 -2.08
C LYS A 289 0.34 -20.56 -1.66
N LYS A 290 0.77 -20.94 -0.45
CA LYS A 290 0.53 -22.28 0.12
C LYS A 290 -0.95 -22.56 0.27
N ALA A 291 -1.73 -21.60 0.80
CA ALA A 291 -3.17 -21.74 0.96
C ALA A 291 -3.89 -21.90 -0.39
N ARG A 292 -3.51 -21.13 -1.41
CA ARG A 292 -4.06 -21.25 -2.77
C ARG A 292 -3.73 -22.60 -3.41
N ALA A 293 -2.48 -23.07 -3.25
CA ALA A 293 -2.09 -24.39 -3.76
C ALA A 293 -2.87 -25.52 -3.08
N ALA A 294 -3.08 -25.42 -1.76
CA ALA A 294 -3.91 -26.37 -1.02
C ALA A 294 -5.38 -26.36 -1.49
N LEU A 295 -5.96 -25.18 -1.72
CA LEU A 295 -7.33 -25.05 -2.24
C LEU A 295 -7.46 -25.67 -3.64
N ALA A 296 -6.50 -25.42 -4.54
CA ALA A 296 -6.49 -26.00 -5.87
C ALA A 296 -6.46 -27.53 -5.84
N LEU A 297 -5.68 -28.14 -4.94
CA LEU A 297 -5.65 -29.60 -4.76
C LEU A 297 -6.98 -30.15 -4.24
N HIS A 298 -7.63 -29.45 -3.30
CA HIS A 298 -8.96 -29.83 -2.81
C HIS A 298 -10.03 -29.73 -3.91
N ASP A 299 -9.98 -28.68 -4.72
CA ASP A 299 -10.93 -28.50 -5.83
C ASP A 299 -10.69 -29.52 -6.95
N GLU A 300 -9.42 -29.86 -7.27
CA GLU A 300 -9.07 -30.95 -8.19
C GLU A 300 -9.62 -32.30 -7.70
N ALA A 301 -9.38 -32.65 -6.43
CA ALA A 301 -9.89 -33.90 -5.86
C ALA A 301 -11.42 -33.97 -5.86
N ARG A 302 -12.10 -32.86 -5.55
CA ARG A 302 -13.57 -32.79 -5.61
C ARG A 302 -14.09 -32.97 -7.04
N SER A 303 -13.46 -32.32 -8.03
CA SER A 303 -13.84 -32.48 -9.44
C SER A 303 -13.66 -33.92 -9.91
N LEU A 304 -12.52 -34.55 -9.58
CA LEU A 304 -12.25 -35.94 -9.95
C LEU A 304 -13.25 -36.91 -9.29
N ASP A 305 -13.65 -36.66 -8.05
CA ASP A 305 -14.65 -37.48 -7.35
C ASP A 305 -16.05 -37.35 -7.97
N ALA A 306 -16.43 -36.13 -8.39
CA ALA A 306 -17.67 -35.87 -9.12
C ALA A 306 -17.69 -36.56 -10.50
N ASP A 307 -16.60 -36.43 -11.26
CA ASP A 307 -16.44 -37.08 -12.58
C ASP A 307 -16.45 -38.61 -12.47
N LEU A 308 -15.82 -39.15 -11.43
CA LEU A 308 -15.81 -40.58 -11.14
C LEU A 308 -17.21 -41.08 -10.80
N THR A 309 -17.96 -40.33 -10.01
CA THR A 309 -19.35 -40.64 -9.67
C THR A 309 -20.23 -40.63 -10.92
N SER A 310 -20.11 -39.61 -11.77
CA SER A 310 -20.83 -39.53 -13.04
C SER A 310 -20.49 -40.71 -13.98
N SER A 311 -19.20 -41.07 -14.10
CA SER A 311 -18.75 -42.18 -14.93
C SER A 311 -19.25 -43.54 -14.41
N ARG A 312 -19.33 -43.71 -13.08
CA ARG A 312 -19.92 -44.90 -12.45
C ARG A 312 -21.41 -45.02 -12.77
N THR A 313 -22.16 -43.92 -12.68
CA THR A 313 -23.58 -43.90 -13.05
C THR A 313 -23.77 -44.26 -14.52
N ALA A 314 -23.02 -43.63 -15.44
CA ALA A 314 -23.08 -43.91 -16.87
C ALA A 314 -22.74 -45.38 -17.20
N ARG A 315 -21.79 -45.98 -16.48
CA ARG A 315 -21.48 -47.42 -16.64
C ARG A 315 -22.67 -48.29 -16.23
N THR A 316 -23.29 -48.00 -15.09
CA THR A 316 -24.46 -48.75 -14.60
C THR A 316 -25.60 -48.69 -15.62
N GLU A 317 -25.93 -47.49 -16.11
CA GLU A 317 -26.97 -47.30 -17.13
C GLU A 317 -26.64 -48.03 -18.44
N ALA A 318 -25.38 -48.03 -18.87
CA ALA A 318 -24.95 -48.74 -20.08
C ALA A 318 -25.04 -50.27 -19.93
N VAL A 319 -24.69 -50.80 -18.76
CA VAL A 319 -24.82 -52.24 -18.44
C VAL A 319 -26.29 -52.66 -18.40
N GLU A 320 -27.16 -51.85 -17.78
CA GLU A 320 -28.61 -52.10 -17.76
C GLU A 320 -29.20 -52.05 -19.17
N SER A 321 -28.83 -51.05 -19.97
CA SER A 321 -29.26 -50.95 -21.37
C SER A 321 -28.76 -52.11 -22.23
N GLN A 322 -27.56 -52.65 -21.95
CA GLN A 322 -27.05 -53.84 -22.63
C GLN A 322 -27.90 -55.06 -22.26
N ALA A 323 -28.17 -55.28 -20.98
CA ALA A 323 -28.97 -56.41 -20.50
C ALA A 323 -30.42 -56.39 -21.05
N ASP A 324 -31.05 -55.22 -21.10
CA ASP A 324 -32.38 -55.05 -21.70
C ASP A 324 -32.38 -55.35 -23.21
N ALA A 325 -31.38 -54.85 -23.94
CA ALA A 325 -31.21 -55.15 -25.36
C ALA A 325 -30.98 -56.66 -25.60
N GLU A 326 -30.12 -57.31 -24.81
CA GLU A 326 -29.89 -58.77 -24.88
C GLU A 326 -31.19 -59.55 -24.63
N GLN A 327 -31.99 -59.15 -23.63
CA GLN A 327 -33.28 -59.78 -23.37
C GLN A 327 -34.26 -59.60 -24.53
N LYS A 328 -34.29 -58.41 -25.16
CA LYS A 328 -35.14 -58.14 -26.33
C LYS A 328 -34.69 -58.91 -27.57
N VAL A 329 -33.38 -59.04 -27.80
CA VAL A 329 -32.83 -59.89 -28.87
C VAL A 329 -33.28 -61.33 -28.67
N LEU A 330 -33.14 -61.90 -27.46
CA LEU A 330 -33.58 -63.26 -27.16
C LEU A 330 -35.08 -63.46 -27.43
N ARG A 331 -35.93 -62.49 -27.05
CA ARG A 331 -37.38 -62.53 -27.33
C ARG A 331 -37.68 -62.45 -28.82
N ALA A 332 -37.00 -61.56 -29.55
CA ALA A 332 -37.17 -61.41 -30.99
C ALA A 332 -36.70 -62.67 -31.74
N GLU A 333 -35.58 -63.26 -31.35
CA GLU A 333 -35.08 -64.52 -31.91
C GLU A 333 -36.03 -65.70 -31.65
N ALA A 334 -36.64 -65.77 -30.45
CA ALA A 334 -37.66 -66.76 -30.14
C ALA A 334 -38.90 -66.60 -31.06
N ALA A 335 -39.35 -65.36 -31.29
CA ALA A 335 -40.44 -65.07 -32.23
C ALA A 335 -40.08 -65.44 -33.68
N VAL A 336 -38.85 -65.13 -34.12
CA VAL A 336 -38.31 -65.55 -35.43
C VAL A 336 -38.35 -67.07 -35.57
N ALA A 337 -37.90 -67.81 -34.55
CA ALA A 337 -37.92 -69.27 -34.57
C ALA A 337 -39.34 -69.83 -34.61
N GLU A 338 -40.27 -69.25 -33.85
CA GLU A 338 -41.67 -69.64 -33.83
C GLU A 338 -42.36 -69.40 -35.18
N ASP A 339 -42.16 -68.23 -35.78
CA ASP A 339 -42.75 -67.86 -37.07
C ASP A 339 -42.18 -68.70 -38.21
N ARG A 340 -40.88 -69.01 -38.20
CA ARG A 340 -40.27 -69.98 -39.15
C ARG A 340 -40.92 -71.36 -39.04
N LEU A 341 -41.17 -71.82 -37.81
CA LEU A 341 -41.81 -73.11 -37.56
C LEU A 341 -43.28 -73.12 -38.00
N LYS A 342 -44.02 -72.02 -37.78
CA LYS A 342 -45.39 -71.83 -38.29
C LYS A 342 -45.42 -71.80 -39.83
N ILE A 343 -44.50 -71.08 -40.48
CA ILE A 343 -44.36 -71.03 -41.94
C ILE A 343 -44.11 -72.44 -42.49
N HIS A 344 -43.20 -73.20 -41.87
CA HIS A 344 -42.92 -74.58 -42.26
C HIS A 344 -44.16 -75.49 -42.13
N LYS A 345 -44.94 -75.34 -41.04
CA LYS A 345 -46.20 -76.10 -40.81
C LYS A 345 -47.31 -75.77 -41.80
N VAL A 346 -47.43 -74.53 -42.29
CA VAL A 346 -48.46 -74.16 -43.28
C VAL A 346 -48.21 -74.83 -44.63
N GLY A 347 -46.93 -75.03 -44.99
CA GLY A 347 -46.50 -75.73 -46.20
C GLY A 347 -46.84 -74.98 -47.50
N THR A 348 -46.71 -75.66 -48.64
CA THR A 348 -46.95 -75.07 -49.96
C THR A 348 -48.45 -74.78 -50.18
N PRO A 349 -48.84 -73.59 -50.68
CA PRO A 349 -50.24 -73.29 -50.97
C PRO A 349 -50.79 -74.21 -52.07
N GLY A 350 -51.83 -74.99 -51.78
CA GLY A 350 -52.48 -75.87 -52.75
C GLY A 350 -53.87 -76.35 -52.29
N GLY A 351 -54.75 -76.67 -53.24
CA GLY A 351 -56.11 -77.17 -52.99
C GLY A 351 -57.17 -76.08 -52.69
N LEU A 352 -58.34 -76.49 -52.16
CA LEU A 352 -59.54 -75.66 -51.93
C LEU A 352 -59.32 -74.41 -51.04
N PHE A 353 -58.22 -74.33 -50.29
CA PHE A 353 -57.92 -73.24 -49.32
C PHE A 353 -56.67 -72.42 -49.68
N ALA A 354 -56.17 -72.51 -50.92
CA ALA A 354 -54.92 -71.88 -51.36
C ALA A 354 -54.82 -70.38 -51.02
N LYS A 355 -55.84 -69.57 -51.34
CA LYS A 355 -55.87 -68.13 -51.03
C LYS A 355 -55.75 -67.81 -49.53
N ARG A 356 -56.33 -68.65 -48.66
CA ARG A 356 -56.29 -68.46 -47.20
C ARG A 356 -54.91 -68.81 -46.63
N LYS A 357 -54.30 -69.90 -47.11
CA LYS A 357 -52.92 -70.28 -46.75
C LYS A 357 -51.91 -69.24 -47.25
N GLU A 358 -52.14 -68.67 -48.42
CA GLU A 358 -51.29 -67.62 -49.00
C GLU A 358 -51.36 -66.33 -48.19
N ALA A 359 -52.56 -65.87 -47.80
CA ALA A 359 -52.72 -64.72 -46.90
C ALA A 359 -52.10 -64.97 -45.51
N GLN A 360 -52.23 -66.18 -44.97
CA GLN A 360 -51.62 -66.58 -43.70
C GLN A 360 -50.08 -66.61 -43.78
N LEU A 361 -49.52 -67.13 -44.89
CA LEU A 361 -48.08 -67.10 -45.14
C LEU A 361 -47.57 -65.67 -45.33
N ALA A 362 -48.33 -64.79 -46.00
CA ALA A 362 -47.96 -63.38 -46.15
C ALA A 362 -47.90 -62.66 -44.79
N ALA A 363 -48.88 -62.89 -43.92
CA ALA A 363 -48.88 -62.35 -42.56
C ALA A 363 -47.72 -62.88 -41.71
N LEU A 364 -47.44 -64.18 -41.76
CA LEU A 364 -46.31 -64.79 -41.05
C LEU A 364 -44.95 -64.33 -41.59
N ARG A 365 -44.80 -64.15 -42.90
CA ARG A 365 -43.57 -63.61 -43.50
C ARG A 365 -43.34 -62.15 -43.10
N LYS A 366 -44.41 -61.36 -43.00
CA LYS A 366 -44.34 -59.98 -42.50
C LYS A 366 -43.92 -59.94 -41.03
N SER A 367 -44.57 -60.73 -40.18
CA SER A 367 -44.21 -60.88 -38.75
C SER A 367 -42.76 -61.35 -38.57
N LEU A 368 -42.32 -62.33 -39.37
CA LEU A 368 -40.94 -62.81 -39.38
C LEU A 368 -39.96 -61.69 -39.73
N ALA A 369 -40.23 -60.91 -40.78
CA ALA A 369 -39.37 -59.80 -41.18
C ALA A 369 -39.31 -58.69 -40.11
N GLU A 370 -40.43 -58.39 -39.45
CA GLU A 370 -40.50 -57.43 -38.33
C GLU A 370 -39.70 -57.92 -37.12
N ALA A 371 -39.78 -59.21 -36.79
CA ALA A 371 -39.02 -59.82 -35.69
C ALA A 371 -37.51 -59.90 -36.02
N GLU A 372 -37.14 -60.23 -37.27
CA GLU A 372 -35.75 -60.21 -37.74
C GLU A 372 -35.16 -58.79 -37.71
N ALA A 373 -35.92 -57.79 -38.15
CA ALA A 373 -35.52 -56.39 -38.07
C ALA A 373 -35.36 -55.93 -36.62
N THR A 374 -36.30 -56.28 -35.74
CA THR A 374 -36.22 -55.97 -34.30
C THR A 374 -34.99 -56.61 -33.67
N ALA A 375 -34.69 -57.87 -33.97
CA ALA A 375 -33.49 -58.55 -33.48
C ALA A 375 -32.20 -57.87 -33.97
N ALA A 376 -32.16 -57.40 -35.23
CA ALA A 376 -31.01 -56.68 -35.76
C ALA A 376 -30.81 -55.32 -35.07
N ASP A 377 -31.87 -54.54 -34.90
CA ASP A 377 -31.85 -53.22 -34.24
C ASP A 377 -31.40 -53.34 -32.77
N GLU A 378 -31.97 -54.30 -32.03
CA GLU A 378 -31.61 -54.52 -30.62
C GLU A 378 -30.19 -55.07 -30.47
N ARG A 379 -29.68 -55.87 -31.41
CA ARG A 379 -28.26 -56.25 -31.44
C ARG A 379 -27.34 -55.05 -31.62
N LEU A 380 -27.70 -54.11 -32.50
CA LEU A 380 -26.94 -52.88 -32.69
C LEU A 380 -26.96 -52.01 -31.41
N ARG A 381 -28.12 -51.86 -30.77
CA ARG A 381 -28.26 -51.14 -29.49
C ARG A 381 -27.44 -51.80 -28.38
N GLY A 382 -27.50 -53.12 -28.26
CA GLY A 382 -26.71 -53.89 -27.29
C GLY A 382 -25.21 -53.73 -27.52
N ALA A 383 -24.75 -53.77 -28.77
CA ALA A 383 -23.34 -53.53 -29.11
C ALA A 383 -22.90 -52.11 -28.73
N ALA A 384 -23.71 -51.10 -29.02
CA ALA A 384 -23.42 -49.71 -28.65
C ALA A 384 -23.44 -49.48 -27.13
N ALA A 385 -24.35 -50.13 -26.40
CA ALA A 385 -24.40 -50.10 -24.93
C ALA A 385 -23.16 -50.76 -24.32
N ARG A 386 -22.74 -51.91 -24.87
CA ARG A 386 -21.50 -52.61 -24.46
C ARG A 386 -20.26 -51.75 -24.68
N GLN A 387 -20.17 -51.06 -25.82
CA GLN A 387 -19.08 -50.13 -26.09
C GLN A 387 -19.06 -48.99 -25.07
N ARG A 388 -20.21 -48.34 -24.82
CA ARG A 388 -20.34 -47.29 -23.79
C ARG A 388 -19.94 -47.79 -22.39
N ALA A 389 -20.32 -49.01 -22.01
CA ALA A 389 -19.93 -49.62 -20.74
C ALA A 389 -18.41 -49.85 -20.64
N SER A 390 -17.78 -50.28 -21.75
CA SER A 390 -16.33 -50.45 -21.84
C SER A 390 -15.60 -49.10 -21.72
N GLU A 391 -16.06 -48.08 -22.44
CA GLU A 391 -15.50 -46.72 -22.39
C GLU A 391 -15.63 -46.12 -20.98
N ALA A 392 -16.81 -46.26 -20.36
CA ALA A 392 -17.04 -45.80 -18.99
C ALA A 392 -16.14 -46.54 -17.98
N THR A 393 -15.89 -47.84 -18.17
CA THR A 393 -14.97 -48.62 -17.32
C THR A 393 -13.53 -48.12 -17.44
N ALA A 394 -13.03 -47.93 -18.66
CA ALA A 394 -11.69 -47.38 -18.87
C ALA A 394 -11.53 -45.99 -18.24
N ARG A 395 -12.57 -45.15 -18.34
CA ARG A 395 -12.59 -43.81 -17.74
C ARG A 395 -12.65 -43.85 -16.21
N ILE A 396 -13.38 -44.80 -15.62
CA ILE A 396 -13.39 -45.03 -14.16
C ILE A 396 -11.99 -45.39 -13.67
N ASP A 397 -11.28 -46.28 -14.36
CA ASP A 397 -9.94 -46.69 -13.96
C ASP A 397 -8.94 -45.52 -14.01
N GLU A 398 -8.98 -44.73 -15.10
CA GLU A 398 -8.17 -43.52 -15.24
C GLU A 398 -8.45 -42.50 -14.13
N LEU A 399 -9.73 -42.14 -13.93
CA LEU A 399 -10.14 -41.17 -12.92
C LEU A 399 -9.82 -41.66 -11.50
N SER A 400 -9.96 -42.96 -11.24
CA SER A 400 -9.61 -43.55 -9.93
C SER A 400 -8.11 -43.42 -9.65
N GLY A 401 -7.27 -43.67 -10.66
CA GLY A 401 -5.82 -43.49 -10.54
C GLY A 401 -5.43 -42.04 -10.27
N ARG A 402 -6.03 -41.09 -11.00
CA ARG A 402 -5.80 -39.65 -10.82
C ARG A 402 -6.29 -39.17 -9.45
N LEU A 403 -7.47 -39.61 -9.01
CA LEU A 403 -8.03 -39.28 -7.70
C LEU A 403 -7.16 -39.82 -6.57
N ALA A 404 -6.62 -41.03 -6.69
CA ALA A 404 -5.69 -41.58 -5.72
C ALA A 404 -4.41 -40.73 -5.61
N ALA A 405 -3.85 -40.29 -6.74
CA ALA A 405 -2.69 -39.40 -6.75
C ALA A 405 -3.00 -38.02 -6.14
N ALA A 406 -4.18 -37.44 -6.43
CA ALA A 406 -4.60 -36.17 -5.83
C ALA A 406 -4.82 -36.31 -4.30
N ARG A 407 -5.47 -37.39 -3.84
CA ARG A 407 -5.64 -37.69 -2.41
C ARG A 407 -4.31 -37.93 -1.69
N ALA A 408 -3.35 -38.56 -2.34
CA ALA A 408 -2.01 -38.72 -1.79
C ALA A 408 -1.30 -37.36 -1.58
N LYS A 409 -1.47 -36.40 -2.51
CA LYS A 409 -0.96 -35.03 -2.34
C LYS A 409 -1.68 -34.25 -1.24
N LEU A 410 -2.93 -34.60 -0.94
CA LEU A 410 -3.69 -34.02 0.17
C LEU A 410 -3.30 -34.62 1.54
N ALA A 411 -2.55 -35.73 1.58
CA ALA A 411 -2.10 -36.33 2.83
C ALA A 411 -1.13 -35.38 3.54
N GLY A 412 -1.60 -34.70 4.58
CA GLY A 412 -0.85 -33.68 5.33
C GLY A 412 -1.27 -32.23 5.03
N VAL A 413 -2.20 -32.02 4.12
CA VAL A 413 -2.88 -30.74 3.94
C VAL A 413 -4.08 -30.69 4.89
N ALA A 414 -4.21 -29.61 5.66
CA ALA A 414 -5.34 -29.44 6.57
C ALA A 414 -6.67 -29.60 5.83
N ALA A 415 -7.62 -30.28 6.48
CA ALA A 415 -8.97 -30.43 5.95
C ALA A 415 -9.57 -29.04 5.75
N ARG A 416 -10.23 -28.82 4.61
CA ARG A 416 -11.02 -27.61 4.40
C ARG A 416 -12.17 -27.65 5.40
N ALA A 417 -12.15 -26.76 6.40
CA ALA A 417 -13.27 -26.59 7.31
C ALA A 417 -14.52 -26.35 6.46
N GLY A 418 -15.52 -27.22 6.60
CA GLY A 418 -16.76 -27.12 5.85
C GLY A 418 -17.42 -25.77 6.11
N LEU A 419 -17.80 -25.10 5.02
CA LEU A 419 -18.86 -24.09 5.05
C LEU A 419 -20.21 -24.82 5.08
#